data_AF-A0A0F9F9Y3-F1
#
_entry.id   AF-A0A0F9F9Y3-F1
#
_cell.length_a   1.000
_cell.length_b   1.000
_cell.length_c   1.000
_cell.angle_alpha   90.00
_cell.angle_beta   90.00
_cell.angle_gamma   90.00
#
_symmetry.space_group_name_H-M   'P 1'
#
loop_
_entity.id
_entity.type
_entity.pdbx_description
1 polymer ?
#
loop_
_entity_poly.entity_id
_entity_poly.type
_entity_poly.pdbx_seq_one_letter_code
_entity_poly.pdbx_strand_id
1 'polypeptide(L)'
;MDGVPISEAKFKGRMNDMIDEEAFKLVTLPSYFNSLKWQDRRRILLDVCGDVDDSEVILSDDALSTLPSILAGRPLEDKRKMIDAEKRKINDRLKEIPARIDELTKTLPTEAKNRGAIMAYIAHIENKIEKIKDNTELAALRKQLANAEVALSEAKAKERQKTDKANAGIEEKIFKIKSEIRGLEREIGEAEIEIKDWEKAIKKNEENMAGLRTRYAVVAAKDQPYEQICPTCNQPLPKDQIVEARGKFNALKALELKGINGDGKELKVQNEEHQGQIRETTHT
;
A
#
# COMPACT_ATOMS: atom_id res chain seq x y z
N MET A 1 -22.25 25.94 132.23
CA MET A 1 -22.76 24.69 131.60
C MET A 1 -22.94 23.70 132.72
N ASP A 2 -24.20 23.43 133.05
CA ASP A 2 -24.63 22.88 134.34
C ASP A 2 -24.58 21.34 134.37
N GLY A 3 -23.40 20.75 134.10
CA GLY A 3 -23.13 19.33 134.35
C GLY A 3 -23.96 18.31 133.56
N VAL A 4 -24.80 18.73 132.60
CA VAL A 4 -25.62 17.83 131.76
C VAL A 4 -24.83 17.37 130.53
N PRO A 5 -24.73 16.04 130.25
CA PRO A 5 -24.08 15.54 129.06
C PRO A 5 -24.82 15.98 127.79
N ILE A 6 -24.11 16.65 126.88
CA ILE A 6 -24.61 17.02 125.55
C ILE A 6 -23.75 16.36 124.48
N SER A 7 -24.35 16.05 123.33
CA SER A 7 -23.60 15.48 122.21
C SER A 7 -22.66 16.52 121.58
N GLU A 8 -21.53 16.05 121.06
CA GLU A 8 -20.51 16.89 120.42
C GLU A 8 -21.10 17.77 119.31
N ALA A 9 -22.02 17.24 118.50
CA ALA A 9 -22.69 17.98 117.44
C ALA A 9 -23.57 19.13 117.97
N LYS A 10 -24.31 18.90 119.07
CA LYS A 10 -25.11 19.97 119.71
C LYS A 10 -24.22 21.02 120.38
N PHE A 11 -23.09 20.60 120.95
CA PHE A 11 -22.11 21.52 121.53
C PHE A 11 -21.45 22.39 120.44
N LYS A 12 -20.96 21.78 119.36
CA LYS A 12 -20.40 22.49 118.20
C LYS A 12 -21.40 23.42 117.52
N GLY A 13 -22.65 22.98 117.36
CA GLY A 13 -23.73 23.83 116.82
C GLY A 13 -23.99 25.06 117.70
N ARG A 14 -24.15 24.86 119.02
CA ARG A 14 -24.30 25.99 119.96
C ARG A 14 -23.09 26.92 119.98
N MET A 15 -21.88 26.38 119.82
CA MET A 15 -20.67 27.21 119.70
C MET A 15 -20.68 28.03 118.42
N ASN A 16 -20.94 27.41 117.26
CA ASN A 16 -20.97 28.12 115.97
C ASN A 16 -22.06 29.20 115.89
N ASP A 17 -23.20 29.02 116.56
CA ASP A 17 -24.24 30.05 116.66
C ASP A 17 -23.78 31.26 117.47
N MET A 18 -22.87 31.08 118.43
CA MET A 18 -22.31 32.17 119.23
C MET A 18 -21.12 32.82 118.53
N ILE A 19 -20.19 32.00 118.03
CA ILE A 19 -18.95 32.42 117.38
C ILE A 19 -18.56 31.35 116.36
N ASP A 20 -18.31 31.75 115.11
CA ASP A 20 -17.72 30.85 114.11
C ASP A 20 -16.33 30.38 114.60
N GLU A 21 -16.22 29.08 114.90
CA GLU A 21 -15.03 28.48 115.47
C GLU A 21 -13.80 28.63 114.55
N GLU A 22 -13.99 28.61 113.22
CA GLU A 22 -12.90 28.77 112.26
C GLU A 22 -12.43 30.23 112.21
N ALA A 23 -13.36 31.19 112.17
CA ALA A 23 -13.04 32.61 112.25
C ALA A 23 -12.37 32.95 113.59
N PHE A 24 -12.85 32.38 114.69
CA PHE A 24 -12.27 32.57 116.01
C PHE A 24 -10.84 32.05 116.08
N LYS A 25 -10.57 30.84 115.56
CA LYS A 25 -9.21 30.30 115.49
C LYS A 25 -8.30 31.13 114.58
N LEU A 26 -8.82 31.68 113.47
CA LEU A 26 -8.05 32.58 112.60
C LEU A 26 -7.58 33.85 113.32
N VAL A 27 -8.43 34.43 114.18
CA VAL A 27 -8.12 35.66 114.91
C VAL A 27 -7.28 35.40 116.17
N THR A 28 -7.52 34.28 116.87
CA THR A 28 -6.90 34.02 118.18
C THR A 28 -5.64 33.17 118.14
N LEU A 29 -5.45 32.35 117.10
CA LEU A 29 -4.30 31.47 116.96
C LEU A 29 -3.45 31.90 115.75
N PRO A 30 -2.30 32.57 115.98
CA PRO A 30 -1.44 33.07 114.90
C PRO A 30 -0.97 31.99 113.90
N SER A 31 -0.89 30.73 114.34
CA SER A 31 -0.44 29.61 113.50
C SER A 31 -1.56 28.94 112.70
N TYR A 32 -2.83 29.19 113.00
CA TYR A 32 -3.96 28.44 112.41
C TYR A 32 -4.10 28.70 110.91
N PHE A 33 -3.96 29.95 110.46
CA PHE A 33 -4.00 30.27 109.03
C PHE A 33 -2.97 29.45 108.21
N ASN A 34 -1.78 29.24 108.76
CA ASN A 34 -0.70 28.50 108.08
C ASN A 34 -0.90 26.98 108.07
N SER A 35 -1.83 26.42 108.85
CA SER A 35 -2.13 24.98 108.84
C SER A 35 -3.23 24.59 107.84
N LEU A 36 -4.00 25.56 107.33
CA LEU A 36 -5.08 25.32 106.37
C LEU A 36 -4.54 24.82 105.01
N LYS A 37 -5.39 24.22 104.16
CA LYS A 37 -4.96 23.90 102.79
C LYS A 37 -4.78 25.19 101.99
N TRP A 38 -3.90 25.19 101.00
CA TRP A 38 -3.58 26.41 100.24
C TRP A 38 -4.82 27.01 99.56
N GLN A 39 -5.80 26.20 99.16
CA GLN A 39 -7.07 26.67 98.59
C GLN A 39 -7.89 27.46 99.61
N ASP A 40 -7.99 26.98 100.86
CA ASP A 40 -8.73 27.66 101.93
C ASP A 40 -8.01 28.92 102.39
N ARG A 41 -6.67 28.89 102.49
CA ARG A 41 -5.85 30.10 102.75
C ARG A 41 -6.08 31.17 101.69
N ARG A 42 -6.07 30.79 100.41
CA ARG A 42 -6.30 31.71 99.29
C ARG A 42 -7.71 32.30 99.34
N ARG A 43 -8.73 31.47 99.61
CA ARG A 43 -10.12 31.94 99.75
C ARG A 43 -10.25 32.99 100.85
N ILE A 44 -9.75 32.69 102.06
CA ILE A 44 -9.80 33.62 103.20
C ILE A 44 -9.08 34.93 102.90
N LEU A 45 -7.90 34.88 102.25
CA LEU A 45 -7.19 36.12 101.87
C LEU A 45 -7.97 36.96 100.87
N LEU A 46 -8.61 36.33 99.87
CA LEU A 46 -9.43 37.05 98.90
C LEU A 46 -10.69 37.63 99.55
N ASP A 47 -11.34 36.89 100.45
CA ASP A 47 -12.50 37.38 101.20
C ASP A 47 -12.15 38.60 102.09
N VAL A 48 -10.95 38.62 102.69
CA VAL A 48 -10.49 39.72 103.57
C VAL A 48 -9.98 40.92 102.78
N CYS A 49 -9.28 40.70 101.66
CA CYS A 49 -8.70 41.77 100.85
C CYS A 49 -9.67 42.38 99.82
N GLY A 50 -10.86 41.81 99.67
CA GLY A 50 -11.84 42.20 98.66
C GLY A 50 -11.61 41.49 97.34
N ASP A 51 -12.70 41.12 96.67
CA ASP A 51 -12.64 40.46 95.36
C ASP A 51 -12.30 41.51 94.29
N VAL A 52 -11.34 41.18 93.41
CA VAL A 52 -10.97 42.02 92.26
C VAL A 52 -11.50 41.33 91.02
N ASP A 53 -12.26 42.04 90.19
CA ASP A 53 -12.83 41.45 88.99
C ASP A 53 -11.71 41.06 88.01
N ASP A 54 -11.83 39.89 87.37
CA ASP A 54 -10.85 39.39 86.41
C ASP A 54 -10.58 40.43 85.29
N SER A 55 -11.58 41.24 84.92
CA SER A 55 -11.40 42.32 83.93
C SER A 55 -10.52 43.46 84.44
N GLU A 56 -10.59 43.81 85.73
CA GLU A 56 -9.72 44.82 86.33
C GLU A 56 -8.27 44.33 86.42
N VAL A 57 -8.07 43.06 86.78
CA VAL A 57 -6.73 42.45 86.81
C VAL A 57 -6.13 42.42 85.41
N ILE A 58 -6.90 42.03 84.39
CA ILE A 58 -6.42 41.98 83.00
C ILE A 58 -6.07 43.37 82.47
N LEU A 59 -6.82 44.42 82.84
CA LEU A 59 -6.54 45.79 82.44
C LEU A 59 -5.34 46.40 83.18
N SER A 60 -4.96 45.84 84.33
CA SER A 60 -3.86 46.35 85.15
C SER A 60 -2.46 46.02 84.62
N ASP A 61 -2.34 45.04 83.71
CA ASP A 61 -1.06 44.59 83.15
C ASP A 61 -1.19 44.30 81.64
N ASP A 62 -0.46 45.07 80.83
CA ASP A 62 -0.41 44.92 79.36
C ASP A 62 -0.02 43.49 78.93
N ALA A 63 0.73 42.74 79.74
CA ALA A 63 1.08 41.34 79.46
C ALA A 63 -0.15 40.43 79.39
N LEU A 64 -1.26 40.80 80.04
CA LEU A 64 -2.52 40.05 80.06
C LEU A 64 -3.50 40.48 78.96
N SER A 65 -3.18 41.52 78.18
CA SER A 65 -4.06 42.09 77.14
C SER A 65 -4.58 41.08 76.11
N THR A 66 -3.82 40.00 75.86
CA THR A 66 -4.20 38.93 74.91
C THR A 66 -5.08 37.85 75.54
N LEU A 67 -5.12 37.72 76.88
CA LEU A 67 -5.83 36.67 77.59
C LEU A 67 -7.35 36.65 77.29
N PRO A 68 -8.08 37.78 77.20
CA PRO A 68 -9.50 37.77 76.83
C PRO A 68 -9.78 37.09 75.49
N SER A 69 -8.90 37.30 74.51
CA SER A 69 -9.01 36.67 73.18
C SER A 69 -8.81 35.16 73.25
N ILE A 70 -7.90 34.70 74.12
CA ILE A 70 -7.60 33.29 74.35
C ILE A 70 -8.78 32.60 75.08
N LEU A 71 -9.33 33.28 76.09
CA LEU A 71 -10.47 32.79 76.88
C LEU A 71 -11.76 32.74 76.06
N ALA A 72 -11.96 33.69 75.14
CA ALA A 72 -13.12 33.76 74.25
C ALA A 72 -14.46 33.65 75.01
N GLY A 73 -14.59 34.39 76.12
CA GLY A 73 -15.80 34.43 76.95
C GLY A 73 -16.00 33.23 77.90
N ARG A 74 -15.00 32.36 78.06
CA ARG A 74 -15.06 31.22 79.01
C ARG A 74 -14.27 31.49 80.29
N PRO A 75 -14.66 30.89 81.43
CA PRO A 75 -13.84 30.89 82.64
C PRO A 75 -12.45 30.31 82.36
N LEU A 76 -11.42 30.86 83.01
CA LEU A 76 -10.02 30.43 82.85
C LEU A 76 -9.83 28.92 83.03
N GLU A 77 -10.47 28.37 84.06
CA GLU A 77 -10.36 26.95 84.41
C GLU A 77 -10.96 26.03 83.33
N ASP A 78 -12.05 26.45 82.68
CA ASP A 78 -12.69 25.69 81.61
C ASP A 78 -11.85 25.72 80.33
N LYS A 79 -11.29 26.90 79.99
CA LYS A 79 -10.37 27.02 78.85
C LYS A 79 -9.13 26.16 79.04
N ARG A 80 -8.58 26.13 80.26
CA ARG A 80 -7.42 25.30 80.62
C ARG A 80 -7.71 23.81 80.41
N LYS A 81 -8.83 23.32 80.94
CA LYS A 81 -9.26 21.91 80.76
C LYS A 81 -9.42 21.55 79.29
N MET A 82 -9.98 22.45 78.48
CA MET A 82 -10.14 22.23 77.03
C MET A 82 -8.79 22.11 76.32
N ILE A 83 -7.86 23.03 76.60
CA ILE A 83 -6.50 22.99 76.04
C ILE A 83 -5.79 21.70 76.45
N ASP A 84 -5.93 21.26 77.70
CA ASP A 84 -5.30 20.02 78.17
C ASP A 84 -5.91 18.78 77.48
N ALA A 85 -7.22 18.77 77.22
CA ALA A 85 -7.87 17.72 76.44
C ALA A 85 -7.42 17.71 74.96
N GLU A 86 -7.28 18.88 74.33
CA GLU A 86 -6.74 19.01 72.97
C GLU A 86 -5.28 18.54 72.89
N LYS A 87 -4.44 18.95 73.85
CA LYS A 87 -3.05 18.49 73.96
C LYS A 87 -2.98 16.96 74.05
N ARG A 88 -3.83 16.34 74.86
CA ARG A 88 -3.91 14.87 74.96
C ARG A 88 -4.27 14.24 73.61
N LYS A 89 -5.33 14.70 72.96
CA LYS A 89 -5.73 14.21 71.63
C LYS A 89 -4.63 14.34 70.58
N ILE A 90 -3.93 15.48 70.56
CA ILE A 90 -2.81 15.71 69.63
C ILE A 90 -1.66 14.74 69.93
N ASN A 91 -1.30 14.56 71.21
CA ASN A 91 -0.25 13.63 71.61
C ASN A 91 -0.59 12.18 71.29
N ASP A 92 -1.84 11.77 71.46
CA ASP A 92 -2.28 10.41 71.11
C ASP A 92 -2.22 10.19 69.59
N ARG A 93 -2.66 11.17 68.79
CA ARG A 93 -2.48 11.14 67.33
C ARG A 93 -1.01 11.10 66.92
N LEU A 94 -0.14 11.86 67.58
CA LEU A 94 1.30 11.84 67.32
C LEU A 94 1.91 10.47 67.57
N LYS A 95 1.46 9.74 68.61
CA LYS A 95 1.89 8.36 68.88
C LYS A 95 1.39 7.36 67.85
N GLU A 96 0.22 7.58 67.25
CA GLU A 96 -0.34 6.70 66.22
C GLU A 96 0.34 6.84 64.84
N ILE A 97 0.87 8.01 64.51
CA ILE A 97 1.45 8.30 63.19
C ILE A 97 2.57 7.32 62.80
N PRO A 98 3.58 7.03 63.65
CA PRO A 98 4.65 6.08 63.31
C PRO A 98 4.14 4.70 62.92
N ALA A 99 3.19 4.15 63.68
CA ALA A 99 2.62 2.83 63.39
C ALA A 99 1.87 2.80 62.05
N ARG A 100 1.10 3.86 61.74
CA ARG A 100 0.43 4.00 60.45
C ARG A 100 1.41 4.12 59.28
N ILE A 101 2.51 4.85 59.46
CA ILE A 101 3.57 4.95 58.45
C ILE A 101 4.20 3.57 58.21
N ASP A 102 4.51 2.83 59.28
CA ASP A 102 5.10 1.49 59.17
C ASP A 102 4.17 0.49 58.47
N GLU A 103 2.88 0.50 58.76
CA GLU A 103 1.88 -0.33 58.07
C GLU A 103 1.79 0.01 56.59
N LEU A 104 1.63 1.29 56.24
CA LEU A 104 1.58 1.73 54.84
C LEU A 104 2.87 1.39 54.10
N THR A 105 4.02 1.56 54.75
CA THR A 105 5.33 1.23 54.18
C THR A 105 5.46 -0.26 53.87
N LYS A 106 4.86 -1.13 54.68
CA LYS A 106 4.82 -2.59 54.43
C LYS A 106 3.88 -2.97 53.28
N THR A 107 2.86 -2.16 52.98
CA THR A 107 1.97 -2.39 51.83
C THR A 107 2.53 -1.91 50.49
N LEU A 108 3.62 -1.12 50.49
CA LEU A 108 4.26 -0.68 49.26
C LEU A 108 4.87 -1.89 48.51
N PRO A 109 4.62 -2.03 47.19
CA PRO A 109 5.22 -3.08 46.39
C PRO A 109 6.75 -3.01 46.44
N THR A 110 7.40 -4.14 46.73
CA THR A 110 8.87 -4.24 46.85
C THR A 110 9.59 -4.22 45.48
N GLU A 111 8.84 -4.06 44.39
CA GLU A 111 9.27 -4.12 42.99
C GLU A 111 10.28 -3.02 42.60
N ALA A 112 10.45 -2.00 43.45
CA ALA A 112 11.51 -1.00 43.32
C ALA A 112 12.93 -1.61 43.31
N LYS A 113 13.12 -2.83 43.83
CA LYS A 113 14.43 -3.50 43.88
C LYS A 113 15.03 -3.88 42.51
N ASN A 114 14.21 -3.95 41.45
CA ASN A 114 14.68 -4.39 40.13
C ASN A 114 14.84 -3.26 39.10
N ARG A 115 14.53 -2.01 39.43
CA ARG A 115 14.60 -0.90 38.47
C ARG A 115 16.00 -0.71 37.88
N GLY A 116 17.04 -0.78 38.71
CA GLY A 116 18.43 -0.68 38.26
C GLY A 116 18.84 -1.82 37.33
N ALA A 117 18.43 -3.05 37.65
CA ALA A 117 18.68 -4.23 36.82
C ALA A 117 17.95 -4.15 35.47
N ILE A 118 16.69 -3.69 35.47
CA ILE A 118 15.90 -3.48 34.26
C ILE A 118 16.53 -2.39 33.40
N MET A 119 16.96 -1.26 33.98
CA MET A 119 17.64 -0.20 33.23
C MET A 119 18.97 -0.65 32.64
N ALA A 120 19.76 -1.42 33.39
CA ALA A 120 21.00 -2.01 32.88
C ALA A 120 20.73 -2.99 31.72
N TYR A 121 19.66 -3.78 31.82
CA TYR A 121 19.25 -4.70 30.76
C TYR A 121 18.76 -3.98 29.51
N ILE A 122 18.00 -2.88 29.66
CA ILE A 122 17.58 -2.01 28.55
C ILE A 122 18.82 -1.45 27.84
N ALA A 123 19.75 -0.84 28.58
CA ALA A 123 20.97 -0.28 27.99
C ALA A 123 21.82 -1.34 27.26
N HIS A 124 21.88 -2.57 27.79
CA HIS A 124 22.55 -3.69 27.13
C HIS A 124 21.87 -4.10 25.82
N ILE A 125 20.54 -4.16 25.80
CA ILE A 125 19.77 -4.46 24.58
C ILE A 125 19.97 -3.34 23.55
N GLU A 126 19.91 -2.07 23.96
CA GLU A 126 20.11 -0.92 23.07
C GLU A 126 21.50 -0.94 22.43
N ASN A 127 22.55 -1.22 23.19
CA ASN A 127 23.91 -1.35 22.65
C ASN A 127 24.05 -2.52 21.66
N LYS A 128 23.37 -3.65 21.92
CA LYS A 128 23.32 -4.76 20.97
C LYS A 128 22.61 -4.39 19.68
N ILE A 129 21.49 -3.66 19.77
CA ILE A 129 20.74 -3.18 18.60
C ILE A 129 21.60 -2.22 17.78
N GLU A 130 22.29 -1.29 18.43
CA GLU A 130 23.19 -0.33 17.77
C GLU A 130 24.32 -1.05 17.03
N LYS A 131 25.00 -2.01 17.66
CA LYS A 131 26.03 -2.85 17.00
C LYS A 131 25.50 -3.65 15.81
N ILE A 132 24.26 -4.11 15.86
CA ILE A 132 23.63 -4.83 14.73
C ILE A 132 23.26 -3.85 13.61
N LYS A 133 22.84 -2.63 13.92
CA LYS A 133 22.53 -1.57 12.94
C LYS A 133 23.79 -1.04 12.27
N ASP A 134 24.86 -0.85 13.04
CA ASP A 134 26.20 -0.50 12.58
C ASP A 134 26.96 -1.71 12.03
N ASN A 135 26.24 -2.75 11.59
CA ASN A 135 26.84 -3.86 10.88
C ASN A 135 27.33 -3.36 9.51
N THR A 136 28.51 -2.74 9.54
CA THR A 136 29.28 -2.25 8.40
C THR A 136 29.50 -3.33 7.36
N GLU A 137 29.50 -4.60 7.75
CA GLU A 137 29.56 -5.74 6.83
C GLU A 137 28.30 -5.82 5.96
N LEU A 138 27.11 -5.58 6.51
CA LEU A 138 25.87 -5.56 5.72
C LEU A 138 25.85 -4.40 4.73
N ALA A 139 26.33 -3.22 5.13
CA ALA A 139 26.47 -2.08 4.23
C ALA A 139 27.49 -2.34 3.12
N ALA A 140 28.63 -2.97 3.45
CA ALA A 140 29.65 -3.36 2.50
C ALA A 140 29.14 -4.44 1.53
N LEU A 141 28.43 -5.45 2.01
CA LEU A 141 27.80 -6.50 1.21
C LEU A 141 26.75 -5.92 0.26
N ARG A 142 25.90 -4.99 0.71
CA ARG A 142 24.94 -4.29 -0.16
C ARG A 142 25.64 -3.52 -1.28
N LYS A 143 26.74 -2.83 -0.97
CA LYS A 143 27.54 -2.13 -1.96
C LYS A 143 28.20 -3.10 -2.96
N GLN A 144 28.73 -4.22 -2.48
CA GLN A 144 29.30 -5.25 -3.35
C GLN A 144 28.24 -5.87 -4.27
N LEU A 145 27.04 -6.15 -3.75
CA LEU A 145 25.91 -6.65 -4.53
C LEU A 145 25.53 -5.66 -5.64
N ALA A 146 25.33 -4.39 -5.30
CA ALA A 146 24.99 -3.36 -6.28
C ALA A 146 26.07 -3.24 -7.37
N ASN A 147 27.36 -3.28 -7.00
CA ASN A 147 28.45 -3.26 -7.96
C ASN A 147 28.46 -4.50 -8.87
N ALA A 148 28.19 -5.68 -8.31
CA ALA A 148 28.11 -6.93 -9.07
C ALA A 148 26.92 -6.92 -10.06
N GLU A 149 25.77 -6.37 -9.66
CA GLU A 149 24.59 -6.21 -10.51
C GLU A 149 24.87 -5.26 -11.68
N VAL A 150 25.55 -4.13 -11.42
CA VAL A 150 25.98 -3.20 -12.47
C VAL A 150 26.94 -3.89 -13.44
N ALA A 151 27.97 -4.57 -12.92
CA ALA A 151 28.95 -5.27 -13.75
C ALA A 151 28.29 -6.37 -14.61
N LEU A 152 27.33 -7.11 -14.05
CA LEU A 152 26.56 -8.13 -14.78
C LEU A 152 25.72 -7.49 -15.90
N SER A 153 25.06 -6.37 -15.61
CA SER A 153 24.27 -5.63 -16.61
C SER A 153 25.14 -5.13 -17.76
N GLU A 154 26.30 -4.54 -17.46
CA GLU A 154 27.26 -4.09 -18.47
C GLU A 154 27.81 -5.23 -19.32
N ALA A 155 28.13 -6.37 -18.70
CA ALA A 155 28.61 -7.55 -19.41
C ALA A 155 27.56 -8.08 -20.40
N LYS A 156 26.30 -8.21 -19.96
CA LYS A 156 25.17 -8.61 -20.81
C LYS A 156 24.96 -7.64 -21.97
N ALA A 157 25.02 -6.33 -21.71
CA ALA A 157 24.87 -5.31 -22.75
C ALA A 157 26.00 -5.39 -23.79
N LYS A 158 27.25 -5.57 -23.35
CA LYS A 158 28.41 -5.74 -24.25
C LYS A 158 28.31 -7.01 -25.08
N GLU A 159 27.90 -8.12 -24.48
CA GLU A 159 27.73 -9.38 -25.19
C GLU A 159 26.62 -9.26 -26.25
N ARG A 160 25.46 -8.70 -25.88
CA ARG A 160 24.37 -8.43 -26.82
C ARG A 160 24.83 -7.52 -27.96
N GLN A 161 25.56 -6.45 -27.67
CA GLN A 161 26.08 -5.57 -28.71
C GLN A 161 27.05 -6.29 -29.65
N LYS A 162 27.88 -7.21 -29.13
CA LYS A 162 28.79 -8.03 -29.95
C LYS A 162 28.01 -9.00 -30.82
N THR A 163 27.01 -9.70 -30.27
CA THR A 163 26.17 -10.63 -31.06
C THR A 163 25.39 -9.89 -32.12
N ASP A 164 24.79 -8.75 -31.80
CA ASP A 164 24.02 -7.96 -32.74
C ASP A 164 24.91 -7.44 -33.88
N LYS A 165 26.13 -6.96 -33.56
CA LYS A 165 27.10 -6.54 -34.58
C LYS A 165 27.59 -7.70 -35.45
N ALA A 166 27.85 -8.87 -34.85
CA ALA A 166 28.25 -10.05 -35.58
C ALA A 166 27.14 -10.56 -36.51
N ASN A 167 25.88 -10.45 -36.07
CA ASN A 167 24.71 -10.95 -36.79
C ASN A 167 24.18 -9.95 -37.82
N ALA A 168 24.36 -8.64 -37.65
CA ALA A 168 23.83 -7.62 -38.56
C ALA A 168 24.21 -7.87 -40.03
N GLY A 169 25.48 -8.20 -40.28
CA GLY A 169 25.93 -8.52 -41.64
C GLY A 169 25.39 -9.84 -42.20
N ILE A 170 25.04 -10.79 -41.32
CA ILE A 170 24.42 -12.08 -41.71
C ILE A 170 22.93 -11.85 -42.01
N GLU A 171 22.24 -11.08 -41.16
CA GLU A 171 20.83 -10.72 -41.36
C GLU A 171 20.61 -9.95 -42.66
N GLU A 172 21.51 -9.00 -42.99
CA GLU A 172 21.46 -8.28 -44.26
C GLU A 172 21.63 -9.23 -45.46
N LYS A 173 22.56 -10.18 -45.38
CA LYS A 173 22.76 -11.20 -46.43
C LYS A 173 21.54 -12.10 -46.57
N ILE A 174 20.97 -12.56 -45.46
CA ILE A 174 19.74 -13.37 -45.45
C ILE A 174 18.59 -12.59 -46.10
N PHE A 175 18.46 -11.29 -45.79
CA PHE A 175 17.44 -10.44 -46.38
C PHE A 175 17.61 -10.31 -47.90
N LYS A 176 18.84 -10.06 -48.38
CA LYS A 176 19.15 -9.97 -49.81
C LYS A 176 18.83 -11.28 -50.54
N ILE A 177 19.34 -12.40 -50.05
CA ILE A 177 19.10 -13.73 -50.64
C ILE A 177 17.61 -14.05 -50.66
N LYS A 178 16.87 -13.77 -49.57
CA LYS A 178 15.40 -13.98 -49.56
C LYS A 178 14.68 -13.08 -50.57
N SER A 179 15.17 -11.87 -50.80
CA SER A 179 14.60 -10.98 -51.80
C SER A 179 14.88 -11.46 -53.22
N GLU A 180 16.08 -11.96 -53.48
CA GLU A 180 16.48 -12.58 -54.75
C GLU A 180 15.63 -13.82 -55.04
N ILE A 181 15.48 -14.71 -54.05
CA ILE A 181 14.62 -15.91 -54.16
C ILE A 181 13.20 -15.51 -54.56
N ARG A 182 12.59 -14.54 -53.87
CA ARG A 182 11.23 -14.08 -54.23
C ARG A 182 11.15 -13.48 -55.63
N GLY A 183 12.21 -12.82 -56.09
CA GLY A 183 12.30 -12.29 -57.45
C GLY A 183 12.31 -13.42 -58.48
N LEU A 184 13.18 -14.40 -58.28
CA LEU A 184 13.30 -15.58 -59.15
C LEU A 184 12.04 -16.44 -59.14
N GLU A 185 11.39 -16.64 -57.99
CA GLU A 185 10.12 -17.37 -57.89
C GLU A 185 9.01 -16.70 -58.71
N ARG A 186 8.97 -15.36 -58.73
CA ARG A 186 8.02 -14.62 -59.56
C ARG A 186 8.35 -14.78 -61.05
N GLU A 187 9.61 -14.66 -61.44
CA GLU A 187 10.05 -14.84 -62.84
C GLU A 187 9.73 -16.26 -63.34
N ILE A 188 9.95 -17.29 -62.51
CA ILE A 188 9.55 -18.67 -62.81
C ILE A 188 8.03 -18.76 -63.00
N GLY A 189 7.24 -18.19 -62.09
CA GLY A 189 5.78 -18.22 -62.19
C GLY A 189 5.24 -17.51 -63.44
N GLU A 190 5.85 -16.38 -63.83
CA GLU A 190 5.52 -15.67 -65.07
C GLU A 190 5.85 -16.52 -66.30
N ALA A 191 7.05 -17.09 -66.36
CA ALA A 191 7.48 -17.98 -67.44
C ALA A 191 6.59 -19.24 -67.59
N GLU A 192 6.19 -19.85 -66.47
CA GLU A 192 5.27 -21.01 -66.48
C GLU A 192 3.89 -20.68 -67.07
N ILE A 193 3.37 -19.48 -66.76
CA ILE A 193 2.09 -19.01 -67.31
C ILE A 193 2.21 -18.79 -68.82
N GLU A 194 3.29 -18.14 -69.28
CA GLU A 194 3.55 -17.90 -70.70
C GLU A 194 3.66 -19.20 -71.50
N ILE A 195 4.46 -20.17 -71.01
CA ILE A 195 4.58 -21.50 -71.61
C ILE A 195 3.22 -22.16 -71.75
N LYS A 196 2.41 -22.14 -70.69
CA LYS A 196 1.08 -22.75 -70.69
C LYS A 196 0.14 -22.09 -71.70
N ASP A 197 0.23 -20.78 -71.88
CA ASP A 197 -0.60 -20.06 -72.85
C ASP A 197 -0.15 -20.31 -74.29
N TRP A 198 1.15 -20.39 -74.56
CA TRP A 198 1.69 -20.83 -75.85
C TRP A 198 1.30 -22.27 -76.18
N GLU A 199 1.36 -23.20 -75.23
CA GLU A 199 0.91 -24.59 -75.41
C GLU A 199 -0.58 -24.67 -75.79
N LYS A 200 -1.44 -23.89 -75.11
CA LYS A 200 -2.86 -23.80 -75.47
C LYS A 200 -3.07 -23.22 -76.87
N ALA A 201 -2.31 -22.19 -77.23
CA ALA A 201 -2.39 -21.57 -78.55
C ALA A 201 -1.99 -22.57 -79.65
N ILE A 202 -0.88 -23.30 -79.45
CA ILE A 202 -0.41 -24.37 -80.35
C ILE A 202 -1.51 -25.41 -80.56
N LYS A 203 -2.09 -25.92 -79.47
CA LYS A 203 -3.14 -26.93 -79.54
C LYS A 203 -4.37 -26.43 -80.32
N LYS A 204 -4.82 -25.21 -80.05
CA LYS A 204 -5.94 -24.59 -80.77
C LYS A 204 -5.63 -24.43 -82.27
N ASN A 205 -4.41 -24.01 -82.59
CA ASN A 205 -3.97 -23.87 -83.98
C ASN A 205 -3.88 -25.23 -84.69
N GLU A 206 -3.45 -26.29 -84.01
CA GLU A 206 -3.45 -27.65 -84.55
C GLU A 206 -4.87 -28.14 -84.87
N GLU A 207 -5.83 -27.91 -83.97
CA GLU A 207 -7.24 -28.21 -84.21
C GLU A 207 -7.80 -27.42 -85.41
N ASN A 208 -7.48 -26.13 -85.50
CA ASN A 208 -7.87 -25.28 -86.63
C ASN A 208 -7.25 -25.76 -87.96
N MET A 209 -5.96 -26.11 -87.96
CA MET A 209 -5.28 -26.66 -89.13
C MET A 209 -5.90 -27.99 -89.59
N ALA A 210 -6.30 -28.86 -88.66
CA ALA A 210 -7.03 -30.08 -88.99
C ALA A 210 -8.40 -29.78 -89.63
N GLY A 211 -9.11 -28.77 -89.12
CA GLY A 211 -10.34 -28.26 -89.71
C GLY A 211 -10.14 -27.71 -91.13
N LEU A 212 -9.09 -26.91 -91.34
CA LEU A 212 -8.72 -26.38 -92.66
C LEU A 212 -8.39 -27.50 -93.66
N ARG A 213 -7.64 -28.54 -93.25
CA ARG A 213 -7.37 -29.72 -94.09
C ARG A 213 -8.65 -30.45 -94.49
N THR A 214 -9.59 -30.59 -93.55
CA THR A 214 -10.90 -31.19 -93.82
C THR A 214 -11.70 -30.34 -94.81
N ARG A 215 -11.76 -29.03 -94.61
CA ARG A 215 -12.42 -28.09 -95.53
C ARG A 215 -11.78 -28.10 -96.92
N TYR A 216 -10.45 -28.13 -96.98
CA TYR A 216 -9.70 -28.23 -98.23
C TYR A 216 -10.12 -29.47 -99.01
N ALA A 217 -10.18 -30.64 -98.37
CA ALA A 217 -10.62 -31.89 -99.00
C ALA A 217 -12.04 -31.79 -99.56
N VAL A 218 -12.97 -31.19 -98.79
CA VAL A 218 -14.36 -30.96 -99.24
C VAL A 218 -14.40 -30.05 -100.47
N VAL A 219 -13.72 -28.90 -100.43
CA VAL A 219 -13.70 -27.94 -101.55
C VAL A 219 -13.00 -28.54 -102.78
N ALA A 220 -11.91 -29.27 -102.58
CA ALA A 220 -11.19 -29.94 -103.66
C ALA A 220 -12.04 -31.01 -104.34
N ALA A 221 -12.89 -31.72 -103.60
CA ALA A 221 -13.82 -32.72 -104.12
C ALA A 221 -15.10 -32.13 -104.74
N LYS A 222 -15.36 -30.82 -104.63
CA LYS A 222 -16.51 -30.18 -105.30
C LYS A 222 -16.32 -30.21 -106.81
N ASP A 223 -17.17 -30.96 -107.49
CA ASP A 223 -17.34 -30.88 -108.93
C ASP A 223 -18.70 -30.27 -109.25
N GLN A 224 -18.74 -29.40 -110.26
CA GLN A 224 -19.98 -28.83 -110.75
C GLN A 224 -20.44 -29.62 -111.98
N PRO A 225 -21.55 -30.36 -111.93
CA PRO A 225 -22.12 -30.97 -113.12
C PRO A 225 -22.60 -29.85 -114.04
N TYR A 226 -22.09 -29.83 -115.28
CA TYR A 226 -22.55 -28.92 -116.31
C TYR A 226 -23.45 -29.70 -117.27
N GLU A 227 -24.76 -29.48 -117.16
CA GLU A 227 -25.71 -29.97 -118.15
C GLU A 227 -25.44 -29.28 -119.50
N GLN A 228 -25.43 -30.04 -120.58
CA GLN A 228 -25.23 -29.52 -121.94
C GLN A 228 -26.55 -29.03 -122.57
N ILE A 229 -27.67 -29.29 -121.88
CA ILE A 229 -29.03 -29.04 -122.31
C ILE A 229 -29.70 -28.21 -121.22
N CYS A 230 -30.37 -27.13 -121.61
CA CYS A 230 -31.11 -26.28 -120.69
C CYS A 230 -32.33 -27.05 -120.13
N PRO A 231 -32.46 -27.22 -118.81
CA PRO A 231 -33.54 -28.01 -118.20
C PRO A 231 -34.93 -27.35 -118.33
N THR A 232 -34.99 -26.08 -118.73
CA THR A 232 -36.25 -25.32 -118.86
C THR A 232 -36.81 -25.34 -120.27
N CYS A 233 -35.96 -25.26 -121.30
CA CYS A 233 -36.38 -25.21 -122.71
C CYS A 233 -35.87 -26.37 -123.57
N ASN A 234 -35.12 -27.31 -123.00
CA ASN A 234 -34.52 -28.48 -123.66
C ASN A 234 -33.62 -28.17 -124.87
N GLN A 235 -33.14 -26.93 -124.99
CA GLN A 235 -32.19 -26.53 -126.03
C GLN A 235 -30.74 -26.72 -125.57
N PRO A 236 -29.80 -27.00 -126.48
CA PRO A 236 -28.37 -27.06 -126.14
C PRO A 236 -27.91 -25.70 -125.62
N LEU A 237 -27.23 -25.69 -124.47
CA LEU A 237 -26.68 -24.46 -123.91
C LEU A 237 -25.52 -23.95 -124.78
N PRO A 238 -25.37 -22.62 -124.96
CA PRO A 238 -24.26 -22.06 -125.73
C PRO A 238 -22.91 -22.52 -125.17
N LYS A 239 -22.06 -23.09 -126.04
CA LYS A 239 -20.76 -23.66 -125.64
C LYS A 239 -19.89 -22.64 -124.91
N ASP A 240 -19.89 -21.39 -125.36
CA ASP A 240 -19.09 -20.31 -124.77
C ASP A 240 -19.51 -20.01 -123.32
N GLN A 241 -20.81 -20.07 -123.02
CA GLN A 241 -21.34 -19.83 -121.67
C GLN A 241 -21.00 -20.99 -120.71
N ILE A 242 -20.99 -22.24 -121.20
CA ILE A 242 -20.56 -23.41 -120.41
C ILE A 242 -19.06 -23.33 -120.09
N VAL A 243 -18.26 -22.92 -121.07
CA VAL A 243 -16.80 -22.73 -120.88
C VAL A 243 -16.52 -21.58 -119.91
N GLU A 244 -17.24 -20.46 -120.02
CA GLU A 244 -17.10 -19.33 -119.09
C GLU A 244 -17.52 -19.70 -117.66
N ALA A 245 -18.64 -20.43 -117.50
CA ALA A 245 -19.11 -20.91 -116.19
C ALA A 245 -18.11 -21.89 -115.55
N ARG A 246 -17.51 -22.79 -116.33
CA ARG A 246 -16.39 -23.66 -115.91
C ARG A 246 -15.19 -22.84 -115.47
N GLY A 247 -14.82 -21.84 -116.25
CA GLY A 247 -13.73 -20.92 -115.92
C GLY A 247 -13.95 -20.20 -114.60
N LYS A 248 -15.15 -19.62 -114.40
CA LYS A 248 -15.53 -18.94 -113.15
C LYS A 248 -15.54 -19.87 -111.95
N PHE A 249 -16.12 -21.06 -112.06
CA PHE A 249 -16.12 -22.05 -110.97
C PHE A 249 -14.70 -22.47 -110.60
N ASN A 250 -13.87 -22.83 -111.59
CA ASN A 250 -12.49 -23.22 -111.35
C ASN A 250 -11.66 -22.09 -110.73
N ALA A 251 -11.89 -20.83 -111.16
CA ALA A 251 -11.22 -19.66 -110.59
C ALA A 251 -11.63 -19.42 -109.13
N LEU A 252 -12.93 -19.50 -108.81
CA LEU A 252 -13.43 -19.37 -107.44
C LEU A 252 -12.95 -20.50 -106.53
N LYS A 253 -13.00 -21.75 -107.02
CA LYS A 253 -12.46 -22.93 -106.32
C LYS A 253 -10.97 -22.78 -106.06
N ALA A 254 -10.19 -22.35 -107.05
CA ALA A 254 -8.76 -22.11 -106.90
C ALA A 254 -8.47 -20.99 -105.88
N LEU A 255 -9.27 -19.92 -105.87
CA LEU A 255 -9.14 -18.84 -104.91
C LEU A 255 -9.47 -19.28 -103.48
N GLU A 256 -10.54 -20.06 -103.28
CA GLU A 256 -10.89 -20.62 -101.97
C GLU A 256 -9.80 -21.58 -101.46
N LEU A 257 -9.31 -22.49 -102.31
CA LEU A 257 -8.22 -23.42 -101.95
C LEU A 257 -6.91 -22.67 -101.63
N LYS A 258 -6.61 -21.58 -102.35
CA LYS A 258 -5.46 -20.73 -102.06
C LYS A 258 -5.60 -20.03 -100.71
N GLY A 259 -6.79 -19.55 -100.37
CA GLY A 259 -7.10 -18.97 -99.06
C GLY A 259 -6.88 -19.97 -97.92
N ILE A 260 -7.50 -21.15 -98.02
CA ILE A 260 -7.35 -22.22 -97.01
C ILE A 260 -5.88 -22.62 -96.80
N ASN A 261 -5.11 -22.72 -97.89
CA ASN A 261 -3.67 -23.00 -97.81
C ASN A 261 -2.86 -21.84 -97.22
N GLY A 262 -3.28 -20.60 -97.43
CA GLY A 262 -2.69 -19.41 -96.82
C GLY A 262 -2.86 -19.44 -95.31
N ASP A 263 -4.11 -19.56 -94.85
CA ASP A 263 -4.48 -19.62 -93.44
C ASP A 263 -3.74 -20.77 -92.72
N GLY A 264 -3.68 -21.94 -93.35
CA GLY A 264 -2.97 -23.10 -92.80
C GLY A 264 -1.45 -22.90 -92.67
N LYS A 265 -0.83 -22.15 -93.60
CA LYS A 265 0.60 -21.81 -93.50
C LYS A 265 0.86 -20.78 -92.41
N GLU A 266 -0.01 -19.79 -92.27
CA GLU A 266 0.10 -18.77 -91.23
C GLU A 266 0.02 -19.38 -89.83
N LEU A 267 -0.96 -20.26 -89.59
CA LEU A 267 -1.07 -21.00 -88.33
C LEU A 267 0.17 -21.88 -88.05
N LYS A 268 0.77 -22.45 -89.10
CA LYS A 268 2.00 -23.24 -88.95
C LYS A 268 3.18 -22.37 -88.49
N VAL A 269 3.33 -21.19 -89.07
CA VAL A 269 4.39 -20.23 -88.67
C VAL A 269 4.20 -19.79 -87.22
N GLN A 270 2.96 -19.44 -86.83
CA GLN A 270 2.66 -19.08 -85.44
C GLN A 270 3.00 -20.21 -84.45
N ASN A 271 2.71 -21.47 -84.81
CA ASN A 271 3.08 -22.60 -83.97
C ASN A 271 4.61 -22.78 -83.86
N GLU A 272 5.35 -22.59 -84.96
CA GLU A 272 6.81 -22.65 -84.95
C GLU A 272 7.42 -21.53 -84.08
N GLU A 273 6.84 -20.33 -84.12
CA GLU A 273 7.22 -19.20 -83.25
C GLU A 273 6.97 -19.52 -81.77
N HIS A 274 5.77 -19.98 -81.42
CA HIS A 274 5.44 -20.37 -80.04
C HIS A 274 6.31 -21.53 -79.54
N GLN A 275 6.62 -22.51 -80.39
CA GLN A 275 7.57 -23.58 -80.05
C GLN A 275 9.01 -23.07 -79.90
N GLY A 276 9.39 -22.00 -80.60
CA GLY A 276 10.64 -21.28 -80.38
C GLY A 276 10.67 -20.63 -79.01
N GLN A 277 9.63 -19.85 -78.68
CA GLN A 277 9.47 -19.17 -77.40
C GLN A 277 9.54 -20.14 -76.21
N ILE A 278 8.81 -21.26 -76.27
CA ILE A 278 8.87 -22.29 -75.21
C ILE A 278 10.29 -22.82 -75.02
N ARG A 279 11.04 -23.08 -76.10
CA ARG A 279 12.42 -23.58 -76.02
C ARG A 279 13.38 -22.57 -75.42
N GLU A 280 13.23 -21.30 -75.77
CA GLU A 280 14.04 -20.22 -75.19
C GLU A 280 13.78 -20.09 -73.69
N THR A 281 12.51 -20.04 -73.28
CA THR A 281 12.10 -19.88 -71.88
C THR A 281 12.45 -21.08 -70.99
N THR A 282 12.56 -22.29 -71.56
CA THR A 282 12.93 -23.52 -70.81
C THR A 282 14.44 -23.80 -70.76
N HIS A 283 15.25 -23.11 -71.58
CA HIS A 283 16.70 -23.29 -71.63
C HIS A 283 17.50 -22.15 -70.98
N THR A 284 16.85 -21.03 -70.62
CA THR A 284 17.36 -20.01 -69.69
C THR A 284 17.14 -20.39 -68.24
#